data_AF-A0A1Q3TAI1-F1
#
_entry.id   AF-A0A1Q3TAI1-F1
#
_cell.length_a   1.000
_cell.length_b   1.000
_cell.length_c   1.000
_cell.angle_alpha   90.00
_cell.angle_beta   90.00
_cell.angle_gamma   90.00
#
_symmetry.space_group_name_H-M   'P 1'
#
loop_
_entity.id
_entity.type
_entity.pdbx_description
1 polymer ?
#
loop_
_entity_poly.entity_id
_entity_poly.type
_entity_poly.pdbx_seq_one_letter_code
_entity_poly.pdbx_strand_id
1 'polypeptide(L)'
;MFCREANQFTSSYLDGQLSDREVRLYEEHVSGCINCRDHLDLLKHIPAALHTDRMLAPKPEFTTLVMQRIIVKTQFGDQSQTFEAQYTALSYTSSSLDEDEDDLEEDDDTEDAEEDIASSQVRPISLAEFSRDRQATRAGKLASSYVLRFSSVAAALVMMVGVGIYALGNINNTPVDAPTAAVYGSIKDFADSLRNALSSPLELIAGVAISAIILFSLWYLLKTLRQNEELNVRAAQNIESNDQQ
;
A
#
# COMPACT_ATOMS: atom_id res chain seq x y z
N MET A 1 -18.84 10.48 15.18
CA MET A 1 -18.16 9.42 14.40
C MET A 1 -17.18 8.68 15.30
N PHE A 2 -17.02 7.36 15.13
CA PHE A 2 -16.00 6.58 15.83
C PHE A 2 -14.72 6.46 14.99
N CYS A 3 -13.55 6.25 15.62
CA CYS A 3 -12.27 6.19 14.90
C CYS A 3 -12.22 5.10 13.81
N ARG A 4 -12.93 3.98 14.01
CA ARG A 4 -13.01 2.89 13.03
C ARG A 4 -13.70 3.34 11.73
N GLU A 5 -14.79 4.08 11.86
CA GLU A 5 -15.54 4.65 10.74
C GLU A 5 -14.70 5.75 10.08
N ALA A 6 -14.04 6.59 10.89
CA ALA A 6 -13.15 7.64 10.38
C ALA A 6 -12.05 7.04 9.49
N ASN A 7 -11.42 5.95 9.92
CA ASN A 7 -10.41 5.27 9.12
C ASN A 7 -10.93 4.73 7.78
N GLN A 8 -12.21 4.38 7.67
CA GLN A 8 -12.82 3.96 6.40
C GLN A 8 -13.04 5.17 5.47
N PHE A 9 -13.33 6.34 6.04
CA PHE A 9 -13.57 7.57 5.27
C PHE A 9 -12.28 8.25 4.81
N THR A 10 -11.13 7.92 5.44
CA THR A 10 -9.85 8.56 5.14
C THR A 10 -9.43 8.47 3.67
N SER A 11 -9.59 7.31 3.00
CA SER A 11 -9.24 7.19 1.58
C SER A 11 -10.17 8.02 0.69
N SER A 12 -11.49 7.90 0.90
CA SER A 12 -12.49 8.66 0.15
C SER A 12 -12.38 10.17 0.39
N TYR A 13 -11.94 10.60 1.58
CA TYR A 13 -11.66 12.00 1.87
C TYR A 13 -10.47 12.51 1.04
N LEU A 14 -9.37 11.76 0.99
CA LEU A 14 -8.18 12.13 0.20
C LEU A 14 -8.46 12.14 -1.31
N ASP A 15 -9.34 11.25 -1.78
CA ASP A 15 -9.77 11.19 -3.18
C ASP A 15 -10.86 12.22 -3.54
N GLY A 16 -11.37 12.99 -2.55
CA GLY A 16 -12.45 13.97 -2.76
C GLY A 16 -13.81 13.35 -3.11
N GLN A 17 -14.06 12.11 -2.68
CA GLN A 17 -15.27 11.33 -2.99
C GLN A 17 -16.37 11.41 -1.92
N LEU A 18 -16.08 12.01 -0.76
CA LEU A 18 -17.07 12.19 0.29
C LEU A 18 -18.06 13.32 -0.06
N SER A 19 -19.33 13.16 0.32
CA SER A 19 -20.31 14.24 0.25
C SER A 19 -19.99 15.36 1.27
N ASP A 20 -20.49 16.57 1.04
CA ASP A 20 -20.27 17.73 1.94
C ASP A 20 -20.62 17.44 3.41
N ARG A 21 -21.65 16.62 3.64
CA ARG A 21 -22.06 16.22 4.99
C ARG A 21 -21.03 15.29 5.63
N GLU A 22 -20.54 14.31 4.87
CA GLU A 22 -19.53 13.35 5.34
C GLU A 22 -18.19 14.04 5.59
N VAL A 23 -17.81 14.98 4.73
CA VAL A 23 -16.63 15.83 4.91
C VAL A 23 -16.67 16.54 6.26
N ARG A 24 -17.78 17.22 6.58
CA ARG A 24 -17.92 17.94 7.87
C ARG A 24 -17.83 17.00 9.07
N LEU A 25 -18.49 15.85 9.02
CA LEU A 25 -18.48 14.86 10.11
C LEU A 25 -17.08 14.27 10.32
N TYR A 26 -16.36 14.01 9.23
CA TYR A 26 -14.99 13.50 9.27
C TYR A 26 -14.03 14.57 9.82
N GLU A 27 -14.11 15.81 9.33
CA GLU A 27 -13.26 16.91 9.79
C GLU A 27 -13.50 17.25 11.26
N GLU A 28 -14.76 17.24 11.72
CA GLU A 28 -15.10 17.40 13.13
C GLU A 28 -14.42 16.32 13.98
N HIS A 29 -14.48 15.04 13.57
CA HIS A 29 -13.83 13.95 14.28
C HIS A 29 -12.30 14.08 14.29
N VAL A 30 -11.68 14.37 13.14
CA VAL A 30 -10.23 14.52 13.00
C VAL A 30 -9.72 15.69 13.85
N SER A 31 -10.49 16.78 13.95
CA SER A 31 -10.12 17.91 14.80
C SER A 31 -10.06 17.55 16.29
N GLY A 32 -10.87 16.59 16.74
CA GLY A 32 -10.96 16.15 18.13
C GLY A 32 -10.11 14.91 18.48
N CYS A 33 -9.62 14.14 17.49
CA CYS A 33 -8.94 12.88 17.70
C CYS A 33 -7.49 12.90 17.18
N ILE A 34 -6.52 12.95 18.09
CA ILE A 34 -5.08 13.05 17.73
C ILE A 34 -4.60 11.89 16.85
N ASN A 35 -5.03 10.66 17.14
CA ASN A 35 -4.64 9.48 16.36
C ASN A 35 -5.12 9.55 14.91
N CYS A 36 -6.36 10.00 14.68
CA CYS A 36 -6.91 10.15 13.34
C CYS A 36 -6.28 11.32 12.59
N ARG A 37 -5.94 12.41 13.29
CA ARG A 37 -5.20 13.54 12.73
C ARG A 37 -3.81 13.13 12.28
N ASP A 38 -3.03 12.48 13.13
CA ASP A 38 -1.67 12.05 12.81
C ASP A 38 -1.68 11.03 11.65
N HIS A 39 -2.68 10.14 11.62
CA HIS A 39 -2.87 9.21 10.51
C HIS A 39 -3.20 9.93 9.19
N LEU A 40 -4.10 10.92 9.22
CA LEU A 40 -4.42 11.72 8.04
C LEU A 40 -3.21 12.51 7.56
N ASP A 41 -2.47 13.13 8.46
CA ASP A 41 -1.25 13.88 8.14
C ASP A 41 -0.21 12.96 7.50
N LEU A 42 0.05 11.77 8.07
CA LEU A 42 0.95 10.79 7.48
C LEU A 42 0.58 10.45 6.03
N LEU A 43 -0.71 10.20 5.77
CA LEU A 43 -1.19 9.87 4.43
C LEU A 43 -1.07 11.04 3.45
N LYS A 44 -1.28 12.30 3.90
CA LYS A 44 -1.07 13.51 3.07
C LYS A 44 0.38 13.68 2.61
N HIS A 45 1.35 13.16 3.37
CA HIS A 45 2.76 13.23 2.99
C HIS A 45 3.14 12.24 1.89
N ILE A 46 2.40 11.14 1.72
CA ILE A 46 2.71 10.13 0.70
C ILE A 46 2.59 10.70 -0.73
N PRO A 47 1.48 11.35 -1.14
CA PRO A 47 1.38 12.00 -2.44
C PRO A 47 2.46 13.07 -2.64
N ALA A 48 2.76 13.87 -1.61
CA ALA A 48 3.80 14.88 -1.68
C ALA A 48 5.18 14.26 -1.95
N ALA A 49 5.51 13.16 -1.25
CA ALA A 49 6.74 12.41 -1.45
C ALA A 49 6.81 11.78 -2.86
N LEU A 50 5.69 11.23 -3.35
CA LEU A 50 5.57 10.70 -4.71
C LEU A 50 5.72 11.79 -5.78
N HIS A 51 5.29 13.02 -5.51
CA HIS A 51 5.47 14.14 -6.43
C HIS A 51 6.91 14.68 -6.44
N THR A 52 7.64 14.58 -5.33
CA THR A 52 9.07 14.96 -5.29
C THR A 52 9.99 13.93 -5.94
N ASP A 53 9.59 12.66 -5.98
CA ASP A 53 10.37 11.63 -6.66
C ASP A 53 10.22 11.78 -8.18
N ARG A 54 11.22 12.47 -8.76
CA ARG A 54 11.53 12.62 -10.19
C ARG A 54 10.40 12.12 -11.10
N MET A 55 9.49 13.04 -11.49
CA MET A 55 8.50 12.81 -12.55
C MET A 55 9.16 11.95 -13.63
N LEU A 56 8.75 10.69 -13.72
CA LEU A 56 9.28 9.80 -14.73
C LEU A 56 8.87 10.43 -16.06
N ALA A 57 9.85 10.92 -16.81
CA ALA A 57 9.59 11.47 -18.13
C ALA A 57 8.81 10.40 -18.91
N PRO A 58 7.63 10.73 -19.46
CA PRO A 58 6.90 9.78 -20.26
C PRO A 58 7.79 9.32 -21.41
N LYS A 59 7.63 8.07 -21.85
CA LYS A 59 8.37 7.55 -23.02
C LYS A 59 8.18 8.52 -24.19
N PRO A 60 9.18 8.73 -25.06
CA PRO A 60 9.10 9.70 -26.15
C PRO A 60 7.91 9.46 -27.10
N GLU A 61 7.45 8.21 -27.22
CA GLU A 61 6.30 7.84 -28.05
C GLU A 61 4.94 8.04 -27.38
N PHE A 62 4.90 8.34 -26.07
CA PHE A 62 3.65 8.43 -25.31
C PHE A 62 2.67 9.43 -25.93
N THR A 63 3.17 10.64 -26.22
CA THR A 63 2.36 11.70 -26.82
C THR A 63 1.82 11.28 -28.19
N THR A 64 2.64 10.63 -29.01
CA THR A 64 2.23 10.13 -30.33
C THR A 64 1.10 9.12 -30.22
N LEU A 65 1.23 8.14 -29.31
CA LEU A 65 0.22 7.11 -29.10
C LEU A 65 -1.08 7.68 -28.52
N VAL A 66 -0.99 8.64 -27.59
CA VAL A 66 -2.17 9.32 -27.04
C VAL A 66 -2.90 10.13 -28.12
N MET A 67 -2.16 10.91 -28.91
CA MET A 67 -2.76 11.71 -29.99
C MET A 67 -3.36 10.83 -31.09
N GLN A 68 -2.68 9.74 -31.47
CA GLN A 68 -3.22 8.77 -32.42
C GLN A 68 -4.54 8.18 -31.89
N ARG A 69 -4.62 7.83 -30.61
CA ARG A 69 -5.85 7.32 -29.99
C ARG A 69 -6.96 8.38 -29.97
N ILE A 70 -6.65 9.65 -29.71
CA ILE A 70 -7.63 10.75 -29.74
C ILE A 70 -8.16 10.96 -31.17
N ILE A 71 -7.29 10.94 -32.18
CA ILE A 71 -7.67 11.07 -33.60
C ILE A 71 -8.57 9.90 -34.00
N VAL A 72 -8.22 8.67 -33.67
CA VAL A 72 -9.07 7.51 -33.94
C VAL A 72 -10.42 7.67 -33.23
N LYS A 73 -10.45 8.02 -31.94
CA LYS A 73 -11.72 8.17 -31.21
C LYS A 73 -12.59 9.32 -31.71
N THR A 74 -12.01 10.38 -32.27
CA THR A 74 -12.74 11.52 -32.84
C THR A 74 -13.20 11.26 -34.27
N GLN A 75 -12.38 10.63 -35.12
CA GLN A 75 -12.73 10.27 -36.50
C GLN A 75 -13.75 9.13 -36.56
N PHE A 76 -13.65 8.17 -35.64
CA PHE A 76 -14.62 7.10 -35.46
C PHE A 76 -15.63 7.43 -34.34
N GLY A 77 -15.76 8.71 -34.01
CA GLY A 77 -16.69 9.22 -33.02
C GLY A 77 -18.11 8.69 -33.29
N ASP A 78 -18.69 8.13 -32.23
CA ASP A 78 -20.08 7.73 -32.07
C ASP A 78 -20.55 6.33 -32.51
N GLN A 79 -19.78 5.54 -33.26
CA GLN A 79 -20.23 4.16 -33.58
C GLN A 79 -20.21 3.19 -32.39
N SER A 80 -19.59 3.57 -31.27
CA SER A 80 -19.66 2.78 -30.02
C SER A 80 -20.99 2.98 -29.27
N GLN A 81 -21.70 4.10 -29.44
CA GLN A 81 -23.04 4.27 -28.88
C GLN A 81 -24.10 3.47 -29.66
N THR A 82 -23.88 3.24 -30.96
CA THR A 82 -24.79 2.42 -31.77
C THR A 82 -24.69 0.92 -31.49
N PHE A 83 -23.55 0.42 -31.02
CA PHE A 83 -23.42 -1.01 -30.67
C PHE A 83 -24.17 -1.35 -29.37
N GLU A 84 -24.18 -0.44 -28.40
CA GLU A 84 -24.90 -0.65 -27.13
C GLU A 84 -26.42 -0.58 -27.35
N ALA A 85 -26.89 0.34 -28.20
CA ALA A 85 -28.30 0.42 -28.60
C ALA A 85 -28.77 -0.81 -29.41
N GLN A 86 -27.92 -1.36 -30.27
CA GLN A 86 -28.25 -2.52 -31.11
C GLN A 86 -28.34 -3.83 -30.31
N TYR A 87 -27.57 -3.97 -29.22
CA TYR A 87 -27.71 -5.10 -28.30
C TYR A 87 -28.97 -5.02 -27.42
N THR A 88 -29.39 -3.82 -26.99
CA THR A 88 -30.71 -3.65 -26.31
C THR A 88 -31.90 -3.85 -27.24
N ALA A 89 -31.78 -3.54 -28.54
CA ALA A 89 -32.85 -3.80 -29.50
C ALA A 89 -33.04 -5.31 -29.77
N LEU A 90 -31.95 -6.08 -29.81
CA LEU A 90 -32.01 -7.53 -29.99
C LEU A 90 -32.42 -8.30 -28.73
N SER A 91 -32.26 -7.71 -27.53
CA SER A 91 -32.74 -8.35 -26.29
C SER A 91 -34.24 -8.14 -26.04
N TYR A 92 -34.88 -7.18 -26.71
CA TYR A 92 -36.33 -6.91 -26.54
C TYR A 92 -37.21 -7.64 -27.56
N THR A 93 -36.68 -8.07 -28.71
CA THR A 93 -37.45 -8.79 -29.73
C THR A 93 -37.58 -10.30 -29.48
N SER A 94 -36.96 -10.84 -28.43
CA SER A 94 -37.13 -12.25 -28.02
C SER A 94 -38.18 -12.44 -26.91
N SER A 95 -38.95 -11.42 -26.56
CA SER A 95 -39.97 -11.47 -25.50
C SER A 95 -41.39 -11.07 -25.97
N SER A 96 -41.68 -11.08 -27.27
CA SER A 96 -43.02 -10.72 -27.79
C SER A 96 -43.61 -11.76 -28.74
N LEU A 97 -43.40 -13.03 -28.47
CA LEU A 97 -44.19 -14.09 -29.10
C LEU A 97 -44.96 -14.82 -28.00
N ASP A 98 -46.27 -14.85 -28.22
CA ASP A 98 -47.27 -15.73 -27.61
C ASP A 98 -47.90 -15.25 -26.29
N GLU A 99 -48.64 -14.14 -26.37
CA GLU A 99 -49.86 -13.95 -25.58
C GLU A 99 -51.04 -13.98 -26.57
N ASP A 100 -51.36 -15.19 -27.04
CA ASP A 100 -52.69 -15.46 -27.57
C ASP A 100 -53.62 -15.62 -26.37
N GLU A 101 -54.59 -14.70 -26.31
CA GLU A 101 -55.76 -14.74 -25.46
C GLU A 101 -56.54 -16.03 -25.74
N ASP A 102 -56.66 -16.91 -24.75
CA ASP A 102 -57.76 -17.87 -24.70
C ASP A 102 -58.48 -17.70 -23.36
N ASP A 103 -59.68 -17.15 -23.47
CA ASP A 103 -60.74 -17.13 -22.47
C ASP A 103 -61.01 -18.55 -21.95
N LEU A 104 -60.73 -18.79 -20.66
CA LEU A 104 -61.35 -19.89 -19.92
C LEU A 104 -61.74 -19.40 -18.52
N GLU A 105 -63.02 -19.08 -18.39
CA GLU A 105 -63.75 -19.24 -17.13
C GLU A 105 -63.70 -20.73 -16.75
N GLU A 106 -63.20 -21.07 -15.56
CA GLU A 106 -63.76 -22.17 -14.75
C GLU A 106 -63.15 -22.15 -13.34
N ASP A 107 -64.06 -22.13 -12.37
CA ASP A 107 -63.83 -22.39 -10.97
C ASP A 107 -63.23 -23.79 -10.78
N ASP A 108 -62.12 -23.95 -10.04
CA ASP A 108 -61.92 -25.20 -9.30
C ASP A 108 -61.01 -24.99 -8.08
N ASP A 109 -61.58 -25.32 -6.93
CA ASP A 109 -60.90 -25.48 -5.66
C ASP A 109 -59.99 -26.72 -5.77
N THR A 110 -58.67 -26.58 -5.74
CA THR A 110 -57.82 -27.73 -5.45
C THR A 110 -56.58 -27.39 -4.63
N GLU A 111 -56.51 -28.11 -3.52
CA GLU A 111 -55.50 -28.15 -2.49
C GLU A 111 -54.15 -28.65 -3.01
N ASP A 112 -53.09 -28.19 -2.34
CA ASP A 112 -51.88 -28.94 -2.00
C ASP A 112 -51.25 -29.83 -3.10
N ALA A 113 -50.24 -29.28 -3.79
CA ALA A 113 -49.16 -30.09 -4.33
C ALA A 113 -47.83 -29.32 -4.28
N GLU A 114 -47.02 -29.68 -3.30
CA GLU A 114 -45.57 -29.45 -3.28
C GLU A 114 -44.95 -30.19 -4.48
N GLU A 115 -44.37 -29.48 -5.45
CA GLU A 115 -43.42 -30.10 -6.38
C GLU A 115 -42.18 -29.22 -6.62
N ASP A 116 -41.04 -29.82 -6.30
CA ASP A 116 -39.68 -29.34 -6.41
C ASP A 116 -39.32 -28.92 -7.84
N ILE A 117 -39.27 -27.61 -8.10
CA ILE A 117 -38.59 -27.08 -9.29
C ILE A 117 -37.11 -26.87 -8.94
N ALA A 118 -36.29 -27.82 -9.38
CA ALA A 118 -34.84 -27.73 -9.39
C ALA A 118 -34.39 -26.46 -10.14
N SER A 119 -33.97 -25.46 -9.37
CA SER A 119 -33.40 -24.22 -9.86
C SER A 119 -32.12 -24.49 -10.67
N SER A 120 -32.19 -24.25 -11.98
CA SER A 120 -31.00 -24.04 -12.81
C SER A 120 -30.31 -22.74 -12.38
N GLN A 121 -29.44 -22.88 -11.38
CA GLN A 121 -28.67 -21.79 -10.81
C GLN A 121 -27.49 -21.49 -11.75
N VAL A 122 -27.73 -20.67 -12.78
CA VAL A 122 -26.65 -20.04 -13.55
C VAL A 122 -25.94 -19.09 -12.59
N ARG A 123 -24.80 -19.54 -12.05
CA ARG A 123 -23.97 -18.74 -11.15
C ARG A 123 -23.40 -17.55 -11.93
N PRO A 124 -23.73 -16.30 -11.57
CA PRO A 124 -23.02 -15.16 -12.12
C PRO A 124 -21.56 -15.27 -11.68
N ILE A 125 -20.64 -15.28 -12.65
CA ILE A 125 -19.20 -15.23 -12.40
C ILE A 125 -18.94 -13.94 -11.61
N SER A 126 -18.63 -14.10 -10.33
CA SER A 126 -18.46 -12.96 -9.44
C SER A 126 -17.22 -12.17 -9.85
N LEU A 127 -17.41 -10.88 -10.15
CA LEU A 127 -16.34 -9.94 -10.47
C LEU A 127 -15.29 -9.83 -9.34
N ALA A 128 -15.63 -10.36 -8.14
CA ALA A 128 -14.75 -10.46 -6.99
C ALA A 128 -13.60 -11.47 -7.19
N GLU A 129 -13.82 -12.57 -7.92
CA GLU A 129 -12.76 -13.58 -8.16
C GLU A 129 -11.69 -13.10 -9.14
N PHE A 130 -12.06 -12.31 -10.15
CA PHE A 130 -11.10 -11.74 -11.11
C PHE A 130 -10.14 -10.70 -10.48
N SER A 131 -10.50 -10.16 -9.31
CA SER A 131 -9.68 -9.17 -8.60
C SER A 131 -8.62 -9.80 -7.67
N ARG A 132 -8.80 -11.05 -7.23
CA ARG A 132 -7.83 -11.75 -6.35
C ARG A 132 -6.56 -12.18 -7.08
N ASP A 133 -6.68 -12.64 -8.33
CA ASP A 133 -5.52 -13.16 -9.08
C ASP A 133 -4.51 -12.08 -9.49
N ARG A 134 -4.93 -10.82 -9.62
CA ARG A 134 -4.00 -9.71 -9.93
C ARG A 134 -3.34 -9.10 -8.69
N GLN A 135 -3.86 -9.31 -7.49
CA GLN A 135 -3.23 -8.79 -6.27
C GLN A 135 -2.10 -9.68 -5.76
N ALA A 136 -2.19 -11.01 -5.92
CA ALA A 136 -1.15 -11.94 -5.49
C ALA A 136 0.19 -11.76 -6.25
N THR A 137 0.15 -11.36 -7.52
CA THR A 137 1.36 -11.22 -8.35
C THR A 137 2.10 -9.89 -8.20
N ARG A 138 1.52 -8.88 -7.53
CA ARG A 138 2.19 -7.58 -7.28
C ARG A 138 2.79 -7.43 -5.88
N ALA A 139 2.27 -8.12 -4.87
CA ALA A 139 2.76 -8.02 -3.49
C ALA A 139 4.19 -8.58 -3.31
N GLY A 140 4.55 -9.64 -4.05
CA GLY A 140 5.87 -10.29 -3.92
C GLY A 140 7.05 -9.47 -4.44
N LYS A 141 6.84 -8.58 -5.43
CA LYS A 141 7.95 -7.81 -6.04
C LYS A 141 8.33 -6.54 -5.28
N LEU A 142 7.44 -5.99 -4.46
CA LEU A 142 7.73 -4.77 -3.70
C LEU A 142 8.48 -5.05 -2.39
N ALA A 143 8.19 -6.17 -1.71
CA ALA A 143 8.84 -6.52 -0.44
C ALA A 143 10.36 -6.79 -0.57
N SER A 144 10.82 -7.31 -1.72
CA SER A 144 12.23 -7.62 -1.95
C SER A 144 13.12 -6.37 -2.09
N SER A 145 12.59 -5.25 -2.59
CA SER A 145 13.41 -4.04 -2.85
C SER A 145 13.66 -3.18 -1.60
N TYR A 146 12.74 -3.19 -0.63
CA TYR A 146 12.85 -2.37 0.58
C TYR A 146 13.86 -2.95 1.59
N VAL A 147 13.92 -4.28 1.71
CA VAL A 147 14.82 -4.95 2.68
C VAL A 147 16.30 -4.71 2.34
N LEU A 148 16.65 -4.63 1.06
CA LEU A 148 18.02 -4.36 0.62
C LEU A 148 18.48 -2.92 0.88
N ARG A 149 17.56 -1.93 0.88
CA ARG A 149 17.92 -0.51 1.06
C ARG A 149 18.08 -0.12 2.53
N PHE A 150 17.27 -0.67 3.44
CA PHE A 150 17.39 -0.35 4.87
C PHE A 150 18.62 -0.98 5.54
N SER A 151 19.05 -2.17 5.09
CA SER A 151 20.28 -2.81 5.57
C SER A 151 21.53 -1.96 5.31
N SER A 152 21.59 -1.30 4.15
CA SER A 152 22.69 -0.43 3.76
C SER A 152 22.83 0.81 4.65
N VAL A 153 21.72 1.46 5.00
CA VAL A 153 21.74 2.68 5.83
C VAL A 153 22.12 2.38 7.27
N ALA A 154 21.61 1.29 7.84
CA ALA A 154 21.97 0.86 9.19
C ALA A 154 23.46 0.47 9.29
N ALA A 155 23.99 -0.26 8.30
CA ALA A 155 25.42 -0.61 8.25
C ALA A 155 26.31 0.65 8.12
N ALA A 156 25.90 1.63 7.31
CA ALA A 156 26.63 2.89 7.16
C ALA A 156 26.67 3.71 8.46
N LEU A 157 25.56 3.75 9.21
CA LEU A 157 25.52 4.43 10.52
C LEU A 157 26.42 3.75 11.56
N VAL A 158 26.41 2.42 11.62
CA VAL A 158 27.29 1.67 12.54
C VAL A 158 28.77 1.89 12.18
N MET A 159 29.12 1.91 10.88
CA MET A 159 30.48 2.22 10.45
C MET A 159 30.87 3.67 10.76
N MET A 160 29.99 4.65 10.53
CA MET A 160 30.26 6.06 10.87
C MET A 160 30.53 6.26 12.36
N VAL A 161 29.72 5.63 13.22
CA VAL A 161 29.91 5.71 14.67
C VAL A 161 31.20 4.99 15.09
N GLY A 162 31.47 3.80 14.54
CA GLY A 162 32.69 3.05 14.83
C GLY A 162 33.98 3.77 14.40
N VAL A 163 33.98 4.36 13.20
CA VAL A 163 35.10 5.17 12.69
C VAL A 163 35.26 6.45 13.51
N GLY A 164 34.16 7.10 13.92
CA GLY A 164 34.21 8.26 14.81
C GLY A 164 34.85 7.95 16.16
N ILE A 165 34.47 6.84 16.79
CA ILE A 165 35.03 6.40 18.07
C ILE A 165 36.52 6.01 17.92
N TYR A 166 36.88 5.29 16.85
CA TYR A 166 38.27 4.91 16.59
C TYR A 166 39.16 6.12 16.30
N ALA A 167 38.67 7.07 15.49
CA ALA A 167 39.37 8.30 15.20
C ALA A 167 39.61 9.08 16.49
N LEU A 168 38.59 9.28 17.33
CA LEU A 168 38.68 9.97 18.62
C LEU A 168 39.67 9.31 19.59
N GLY A 169 39.81 7.98 19.57
CA GLY A 169 40.79 7.25 20.39
C GLY A 169 42.25 7.52 20.00
N ASN A 170 42.52 7.84 18.73
CA ASN A 170 43.89 7.95 18.20
C ASN A 170 44.44 9.40 18.18
N ILE A 171 43.59 10.40 18.45
CA ILE A 171 43.95 11.85 18.37
C ILE A 171 44.87 12.28 19.51
N ASN A 172 44.93 11.52 20.62
CA ASN A 172 45.75 11.89 21.77
C ASN A 172 47.27 11.83 21.52
N ASN A 173 47.72 11.33 20.37
CA ASN A 173 49.14 11.07 20.11
C ASN A 173 49.76 11.78 18.89
N THR A 174 49.02 12.61 18.15
CA THR A 174 49.57 13.30 16.96
C THR A 174 49.66 14.81 17.15
N PRO A 175 50.81 15.44 16.87
CA PRO A 175 50.93 16.90 16.87
C PRO A 175 50.06 17.48 15.74
N VAL A 176 49.18 18.42 16.09
CA VAL A 176 48.15 18.98 15.21
C VAL A 176 48.64 20.32 14.62
N ASP A 177 48.64 20.44 13.29
CA ASP A 177 48.99 21.70 12.60
C ASP A 177 47.89 22.76 12.73
N ALA A 178 48.31 24.03 12.81
CA ALA A 178 47.50 25.21 13.15
C ALA A 178 46.15 25.39 12.40
N PRO A 179 45.97 25.08 11.10
CA PRO A 179 44.70 25.31 10.44
C PRO A 179 43.61 24.29 10.81
N THR A 180 43.96 23.16 11.44
CA THR A 180 42.95 22.17 11.88
C THR A 180 42.41 22.44 13.29
N ALA A 181 43.08 23.29 14.08
CA ALA A 181 42.74 23.55 15.47
C ALA A 181 41.31 24.08 15.69
N ALA A 182 40.75 24.82 14.74
CA ALA A 182 39.39 25.35 14.83
C ALA A 182 38.30 24.26 14.69
N VAL A 183 38.51 23.29 13.79
CA VAL A 183 37.61 22.14 13.63
C VAL A 183 37.75 21.19 14.83
N TYR A 184 38.98 21.04 15.34
CA TYR A 184 39.25 20.26 16.55
C TYR A 184 38.58 20.83 17.80
N GLY A 185 38.50 22.15 17.94
CA GLY A 185 37.78 22.79 19.06
C GLY A 185 36.31 22.38 19.10
N SER A 186 35.60 22.49 17.97
CA SER A 186 34.17 22.15 17.91
C SER A 186 33.88 20.67 18.15
N ILE A 187 34.75 19.76 17.68
CA ILE A 187 34.59 18.32 17.90
C ILE A 187 34.89 17.97 19.37
N LYS A 188 35.90 18.62 19.97
CA LYS A 188 36.26 18.42 21.37
C LYS A 188 35.16 18.90 22.31
N ASP A 189 34.60 20.08 22.07
CA ASP A 189 33.49 20.62 22.87
C ASP A 189 32.25 19.71 22.81
N PHE A 190 31.94 19.14 21.64
CA PHE A 190 30.87 18.16 21.50
C PHE A 190 31.18 16.84 22.23
N ALA A 191 32.40 16.32 22.11
CA ALA A 191 32.82 15.10 22.79
C ALA A 191 32.83 15.27 24.32
N ASP A 192 33.26 16.43 24.82
CA ASP A 192 33.23 16.76 26.25
C ASP A 192 31.79 16.98 26.73
N SER A 193 30.90 17.56 25.92
CA SER A 193 29.47 17.64 26.22
C SER A 193 28.81 16.27 26.30
N LEU A 194 29.16 15.34 25.40
CA LEU A 194 28.70 13.94 25.46
C LEU A 194 29.26 13.21 26.68
N ARG A 195 30.55 13.38 26.98
CA ARG A 195 31.20 12.76 28.14
C ARG A 195 30.57 13.26 29.46
N ASN A 196 30.27 14.54 29.54
CA ASN A 196 29.61 15.13 30.71
C ASN A 196 28.13 14.73 30.82
N ALA A 197 27.45 14.51 29.69
CA ALA A 197 26.09 13.96 29.67
C ALA A 197 26.05 12.45 30.02
N LEU A 198 27.17 11.74 29.87
CA LEU A 198 27.32 10.31 30.14
C LEU A 198 28.11 10.03 31.43
N SER A 199 28.33 11.05 32.29
CA SER A 199 29.25 10.95 33.43
C SER A 199 28.73 10.08 34.57
N SER A 200 27.45 9.69 34.55
CA SER A 200 26.97 8.70 35.51
C SER A 200 27.24 7.28 34.95
N PRO A 201 27.96 6.41 35.69
CA PRO A 201 28.22 5.04 35.25
C PRO A 201 26.91 4.25 35.04
N LEU A 202 25.82 4.68 35.68
CA LEU A 202 24.48 4.13 35.50
C LEU A 202 23.88 4.46 34.13
N GLU A 203 24.07 5.66 33.59
CA GLU A 203 23.56 6.03 32.26
C GLU A 203 24.34 5.35 31.13
N LEU A 204 25.62 5.08 31.33
CA LEU A 204 26.42 4.33 30.34
C LEU A 204 25.98 2.86 30.29
N ILE A 205 25.72 2.24 31.45
CA ILE A 205 25.14 0.89 31.52
C ILE A 205 23.74 0.86 30.91
N ALA A 206 22.90 1.86 31.20
CA ALA A 206 21.57 1.98 30.62
C ALA A 206 21.62 2.17 29.09
N GLY A 207 22.53 3.00 28.59
CA GLY A 207 22.72 3.23 27.16
C GLY A 207 23.16 1.97 26.42
N VAL A 208 24.12 1.22 26.98
CA VAL A 208 24.56 -0.07 26.44
C VAL A 208 23.44 -1.11 26.48
N ALA A 209 22.66 -1.17 27.56
CA ALA A 209 21.52 -2.07 27.67
C ALA A 209 20.43 -1.74 26.64
N ILE A 210 20.08 -0.47 26.47
CA ILE A 210 19.08 -0.02 25.49
C ILE A 210 19.54 -0.34 24.07
N SER A 211 20.80 -0.05 23.73
CA SER A 211 21.33 -0.36 22.40
C SER A 211 21.43 -1.87 22.15
N ALA A 212 21.77 -2.68 23.16
CA ALA A 212 21.71 -4.14 23.06
C ALA A 212 20.28 -4.66 22.84
N ILE A 213 19.29 -4.09 23.53
CA ILE A 213 17.86 -4.43 23.35
C ILE A 213 17.41 -4.09 21.92
N ILE A 214 17.73 -2.90 21.41
CA ILE A 214 17.38 -2.48 20.06
C ILE A 214 18.01 -3.42 19.02
N LEU A 215 19.30 -3.75 19.16
CA LEU A 215 19.99 -4.67 18.26
C LEU A 215 19.40 -6.08 18.31
N PHE A 216 19.03 -6.57 19.51
CA PHE A 216 18.40 -7.87 19.67
C PHE A 216 17.00 -7.91 19.05
N SER A 217 16.19 -6.88 19.25
CA SER A 217 14.87 -6.74 18.62
C SER A 217 14.96 -6.69 17.10
N LEU A 218 15.94 -5.94 16.56
CA LEU A 218 16.18 -5.85 15.12
C LEU A 218 16.62 -7.20 14.54
N TRP A 219 17.53 -7.89 15.22
CA TRP A 219 17.97 -9.24 14.83
C TRP A 219 16.81 -10.25 14.84
N TYR A 220 15.97 -10.22 15.88
CA TYR A 220 14.80 -11.08 15.97
C TYR A 220 13.82 -10.82 14.81
N LEU A 221 13.53 -9.55 14.50
CA LEU A 221 12.65 -9.18 13.40
C LEU A 221 13.20 -9.66 12.04
N LEU A 222 14.50 -9.51 11.80
CA LEU A 222 15.16 -10.03 10.59
C LEU A 222 15.07 -11.56 10.50
N LYS A 223 15.24 -12.25 11.63
CA LYS A 223 15.08 -13.71 11.69
C LYS A 223 13.66 -14.14 11.34
N THR A 224 12.63 -13.46 11.85
CA THR A 224 11.23 -13.74 11.54
C THR A 224 10.91 -13.49 10.07
N LEU A 225 11.43 -12.39 9.48
CA LEU A 225 11.25 -12.10 8.06
C LEU A 225 11.85 -13.20 7.18
N ARG A 226 13.05 -13.69 7.53
CA ARG A 226 13.70 -14.79 6.82
C ARG A 226 12.89 -16.09 6.87
N GLN A 227 12.33 -16.41 8.04
CA GLN A 227 11.46 -17.58 8.19
C GLN A 227 10.20 -17.49 7.33
N ASN A 228 9.60 -16.30 7.23
CA ASN A 228 8.43 -16.08 6.38
C ASN A 228 8.76 -16.23 4.88
N GLU A 229 9.95 -15.81 4.45
CA GLU A 229 10.40 -16.00 3.07
C GLU A 229 10.55 -17.50 2.73
N GLU A 230 11.14 -18.28 3.62
CA GLU A 230 11.25 -19.74 3.44
C GLU A 230 9.88 -20.43 3.37
N LEU A 231 8.91 -19.99 4.18
CA LEU A 231 7.54 -20.51 4.13
C LEU A 231 6.84 -20.13 2.81
N ASN A 232 7.03 -18.91 2.32
CA ASN A 232 6.45 -18.47 1.04
C ASN A 232 7.03 -19.26 -0.14
N VAL A 233 8.34 -19.53 -0.13
CA VAL A 233 8.98 -20.35 -1.18
C VAL A 233 8.43 -21.78 -1.17
N ARG A 234 8.26 -22.39 0.02
CA ARG A 234 7.65 -23.72 0.14
C ARG A 234 6.20 -23.75 -0.32
N ALA A 235 5.42 -22.71 0.00
CA ALA A 235 4.03 -22.59 -0.46
C ALA A 235 3.95 -22.52 -1.99
N ALA A 236 4.85 -21.76 -2.63
CA ALA A 236 4.91 -21.67 -4.10
C ALA A 236 5.27 -23.02 -4.76
N GLN A 237 6.23 -23.75 -4.20
CA GLN A 237 6.63 -25.08 -4.71
C GLN A 237 5.50 -26.11 -4.59
N ASN A 238 4.70 -26.05 -3.53
CA ASN A 238 3.56 -26.96 -3.36
C ASN A 238 2.46 -26.72 -4.40
N ILE A 239 2.22 -25.47 -4.81
CA ILE A 239 1.24 -25.13 -5.85
C ILE A 239 1.67 -25.71 -7.20
N GLU A 240 2.94 -25.52 -7.60
CA GLU A 240 3.46 -26.06 -8.87
C GLU A 240 3.43 -27.60 -8.91
N SER A 241 3.63 -28.27 -7.77
CA SER A 241 3.56 -29.73 -7.71
C SER A 241 2.14 -30.31 -7.83
N ASN A 242 1.12 -29.52 -7.47
CA ASN A 242 -0.28 -29.94 -7.52
C ASN A 242 -0.89 -29.80 -8.92
N ASP A 243 -0.38 -28.86 -9.74
CA ASP A 243 -0.81 -28.69 -11.14
C ASP A 243 -0.27 -29.77 -12.09
N GLN A 244 0.68 -30.60 -11.64
CA GLN A 244 1.27 -31.69 -12.45
C GLN A 244 0.60 -33.07 -12.23
N GLN A 245 -0.39 -33.17 -11.33
CA GLN A 245 -1.15 -34.40 -11.07
C GLN A 245 -2.52 -34.37 -11.75
#